data_AF-A0A9Q0J4D8-F1
#
_entry.id   AF-A0A9Q0J4D8-F1
#
_cell.length_a   1.000
_cell.length_b   1.000
_cell.length_c   1.000
_cell.angle_alpha   90.00
_cell.angle_beta   90.00
_cell.angle_gamma   90.00
#
_symmetry.space_group_name_H-M   'P 1'
#
loop_
_entity.id
_entity.type
_entity.pdbx_description
1 polymer ?
#
loop_
_entity_poly.entity_id
_entity_poly.type
_entity_poly.pdbx_seq_one_letter_code
_entity_poly.pdbx_strand_id
1 'polypeptide(L)'
;MISRTSNTICRIAFGKKLYEDGGSERARFQELLKETESIFVSFFPSDYFPFMGWADKITGLAARLEKNFKEFDVFYQEIIDEHLDPKRQKPEQEDIVDILLQMLQDRSSKVQLTFDHIKAILMFGI
;
A
#
# COMPACT_ATOMS: atom_id res chain seq x y z
N MET A 1 11.13 -13.78 -7.44
CA MET A 1 10.83 -13.11 -8.73
C MET A 1 10.31 -11.69 -8.53
N ILE A 2 9.59 -11.38 -7.44
CA ILE A 2 8.97 -10.07 -7.14
C ILE A 2 9.97 -8.96 -6.75
N SER A 3 11.12 -9.29 -6.14
CA SER A 3 12.09 -8.28 -5.64
C SER A 3 12.59 -7.30 -6.71
N ARG A 4 12.71 -7.71 -7.98
CA ARG A 4 13.16 -6.84 -9.07
C ARG A 4 12.05 -5.95 -9.63
N THR A 5 10.81 -6.42 -9.69
CA THR A 5 9.66 -5.63 -10.16
C THR A 5 9.21 -4.63 -9.10
N SER A 6 9.19 -5.05 -7.83
CA SER A 6 8.95 -4.20 -6.66
C SER A 6 9.89 -2.97 -6.64
N ASN A 7 11.13 -3.12 -7.10
CA ASN A 7 12.10 -2.04 -7.19
C ASN A 7 11.67 -0.89 -8.12
N THR A 8 11.13 -1.23 -9.28
CA THR A 8 10.69 -0.27 -10.29
C THR A 8 9.35 0.34 -9.88
N ILE A 9 8.43 -0.51 -9.40
CA ILE A 9 7.12 -0.15 -8.86
C ILE A 9 7.27 0.86 -7.71
N CYS A 10 8.07 0.56 -6.68
CA CYS A 10 8.26 1.47 -5.55
C CYS A 10 8.85 2.82 -5.98
N ARG A 11 9.77 2.82 -6.94
CA ARG A 11 10.39 4.05 -7.43
C ARG A 11 9.41 4.93 -8.21
N ILE A 12 8.51 4.32 -8.98
CA ILE A 12 7.47 5.04 -9.72
C ILE A 12 6.35 5.50 -8.77
N ALA A 13 6.01 4.66 -7.79
CA ALA A 13 4.92 4.90 -6.85
C ALA A 13 5.25 5.97 -5.80
N PHE A 14 6.42 5.85 -5.16
CA PHE A 14 6.80 6.60 -3.97
C PHE A 14 8.01 7.53 -4.19
N GLY A 15 8.46 7.63 -5.44
CA GLY A 15 9.56 8.51 -5.83
C GLY A 15 10.96 8.02 -5.46
N LYS A 16 11.97 8.84 -5.77
CA LYS A 16 13.39 8.53 -5.53
C LYS A 16 13.79 8.58 -4.05
N LYS A 17 13.13 9.39 -3.24
CA LYS A 17 13.54 9.67 -1.86
C LYS A 17 13.41 8.43 -0.96
N LEU A 18 12.33 7.66 -1.15
CA LEU A 18 12.15 6.34 -0.53
C LEU A 18 13.26 5.34 -0.91
N TYR A 19 13.91 5.54 -2.05
CA TYR A 19 14.89 4.63 -2.62
C TYR A 19 16.35 4.98 -2.27
N GLU A 20 16.68 6.28 -2.24
CA GLU A 20 18.04 6.77 -1.97
C GLU A 20 18.31 6.98 -0.47
N ASP A 21 17.30 7.33 0.32
CA ASP A 21 17.41 7.59 1.78
C ASP A 21 16.64 6.55 2.63
N GLY A 22 15.63 5.90 2.03
CA GLY A 22 14.65 5.04 2.73
C GLY A 22 14.90 3.53 2.67
N GLY A 23 16.15 3.07 2.75
CA GLY A 23 16.48 1.63 2.69
C GLY A 23 15.66 0.75 3.67
N SER A 24 15.33 1.30 4.85
CA SER A 24 14.46 0.68 5.85
C SER A 24 12.98 0.63 5.43
N GLU A 25 12.46 1.69 4.82
CA GLU A 25 11.06 1.76 4.38
C GLU A 25 10.80 0.81 3.22
N ARG A 26 11.75 0.71 2.30
CA ARG A 26 11.71 -0.31 1.24
C ARG A 26 11.70 -1.72 1.82
N ALA A 27 12.57 -2.01 2.79
CA ALA A 27 12.61 -3.33 3.42
C ALA A 27 11.29 -3.66 4.11
N ARG A 28 10.70 -2.69 4.82
CA ARG A 28 9.38 -2.79 5.43
C ARG A 28 8.29 -3.05 4.40
N PHE A 29 8.26 -2.32 3.28
CA PHE A 29 7.29 -2.57 2.21
C PHE A 29 7.43 -3.96 1.60
N GLN A 30 8.66 -4.44 1.37
CA GLN A 30 8.89 -5.79 0.86
C GLN A 30 8.47 -6.88 1.86
N GLU A 31 8.66 -6.63 3.16
CA GLU A 31 8.18 -7.53 4.21
C GLU A 31 6.65 -7.61 4.23
N LEU A 32 5.97 -6.47 4.19
CA LEU A 32 4.51 -6.40 4.11
C LEU A 32 3.97 -7.10 2.85
N LEU A 33 4.59 -6.88 1.68
CA LEU A 33 4.20 -7.56 0.44
C LEU A 33 4.39 -9.08 0.53
N LYS A 34 5.49 -9.53 1.14
CA LYS A 34 5.77 -10.95 1.31
C LYS A 34 4.75 -11.61 2.25
N GLU A 35 4.34 -10.90 3.30
CA GLU A 35 3.30 -11.36 4.21
C GLU A 35 1.94 -11.43 3.50
N THR A 36 1.60 -10.43 2.70
CA THR A 36 0.42 -10.44 1.81
C THR A 36 0.41 -11.67 0.90
N GLU A 37 1.52 -11.95 0.20
CA GLU A 37 1.65 -13.13 -0.67
C GLU A 37 1.45 -14.44 0.13
N SER A 38 2.07 -14.54 1.32
CA SER A 38 1.88 -15.69 2.20
C SER A 38 0.42 -15.88 2.59
N ILE A 39 -0.31 -14.80 2.83
CA ILE A 39 -1.72 -14.87 3.22
C ILE A 39 -2.59 -15.21 2.00
N PHE A 40 -2.35 -14.64 0.84
CA PHE A 40 -3.10 -14.94 -0.40
C PHE A 40 -2.97 -16.40 -0.84
N VAL A 41 -1.82 -17.04 -0.59
CA VAL A 41 -1.62 -18.47 -0.87
C VAL A 41 -2.12 -19.37 0.28
N SER A 42 -2.48 -18.79 1.43
CA SER A 42 -3.03 -19.56 2.55
C SER A 42 -4.45 -20.03 2.23
N PHE A 43 -4.77 -21.24 2.67
CA PHE A 43 -6.11 -21.82 2.50
C PHE A 43 -7.07 -21.18 3.50
N PHE A 44 -8.08 -20.45 2.99
CA PHE A 44 -9.20 -19.95 3.78
C PHE A 44 -10.40 -20.90 3.63
N PRO A 45 -10.71 -21.73 4.65
CA PRO A 45 -11.93 -22.55 4.66
C PRO A 45 -13.21 -21.79 4.30
N SER A 46 -13.34 -20.50 4.67
CA SER A 46 -14.48 -19.65 4.31
C SER A 46 -14.73 -19.57 2.81
N ASP A 47 -13.66 -19.58 2.01
CA ASP A 47 -13.74 -19.32 0.57
C ASP A 47 -14.34 -20.52 -0.19
N TYR A 48 -14.29 -21.70 0.42
CA TYR A 48 -14.83 -22.95 -0.13
C TYR A 48 -16.10 -23.41 0.58
N PHE A 49 -16.25 -23.11 1.87
CA PHE A 49 -17.40 -23.51 2.68
C PHE A 49 -17.97 -22.29 3.41
N PRO A 50 -19.02 -21.63 2.88
CA PRO A 50 -19.55 -20.37 3.42
C PRO A 50 -20.00 -20.44 4.88
N PHE A 51 -20.38 -21.62 5.37
CA PHE A 51 -20.79 -21.87 6.75
C PHE A 51 -19.61 -22.07 7.72
N MET A 52 -18.38 -22.13 7.21
CA MET A 52 -17.16 -22.47 7.96
C MET A 52 -16.27 -21.25 8.25
N GLY A 53 -16.77 -20.02 8.09
CA GLY A 53 -16.01 -18.80 8.41
C GLY A 53 -15.58 -18.65 9.88
N TRP A 54 -16.06 -19.51 10.78
CA TRP A 54 -15.51 -19.64 12.13
C TRP A 54 -14.13 -20.31 12.15
N ALA A 55 -13.81 -21.15 11.16
CA ALA A 55 -12.52 -21.83 11.06
C ALA A 55 -11.39 -20.83 10.78
N ASP A 56 -11.62 -19.80 9.96
CA ASP A 56 -10.65 -18.72 9.71
C ASP A 56 -10.34 -17.87 10.95
N LYS A 57 -11.29 -17.79 11.89
CA LYS A 57 -11.07 -17.17 13.21
C LYS A 57 -10.25 -18.06 14.13
N ILE A 58 -10.38 -19.38 14.03
CA ILE A 58 -9.61 -20.35 14.84
C ILE A 58 -8.19 -20.53 14.30
N THR A 59 -8.00 -20.53 12.98
CA THR A 59 -6.66 -20.58 12.35
C THR A 59 -5.89 -19.27 12.52
N GLY A 60 -6.56 -18.19 12.91
CA GLY A 60 -5.98 -16.87 13.08
C GLY A 60 -5.66 -16.16 11.77
N LEU A 61 -6.00 -16.75 10.62
CA LEU A 61 -5.74 -16.19 9.29
C LEU A 61 -6.45 -14.85 9.09
N ALA A 62 -7.70 -14.73 9.58
CA ALA A 62 -8.44 -13.48 9.51
C ALA A 62 -7.76 -12.34 10.30
N ALA A 63 -7.27 -12.64 11.51
CA ALA A 63 -6.57 -11.66 12.34
C ALA A 63 -5.21 -11.27 11.74
N ARG A 64 -4.51 -12.22 11.11
CA ARG A 64 -3.23 -12.01 10.43
C ARG A 64 -3.40 -11.12 9.18
N LEU A 65 -4.47 -11.37 8.41
CA LEU A 65 -4.88 -10.52 7.29
C LEU A 65 -5.21 -9.09 7.75
N GLU A 66 -6.06 -8.95 8.77
CA GLU A 66 -6.44 -7.63 9.31
C GLU A 66 -5.22 -6.86 9.82
N LYS A 67 -4.30 -7.53 10.52
CA LYS A 67 -3.05 -6.93 10.97
C LYS A 67 -2.22 -6.42 9.78
N ASN A 68 -2.05 -7.26 8.76
CA ASN A 68 -1.28 -6.89 7.57
C ASN A 68 -1.89 -5.68 6.85
N PHE A 69 -3.22 -5.62 6.69
CA PHE A 69 -3.90 -4.45 6.13
C PHE A 69 -3.67 -3.18 6.98
N LYS A 70 -3.69 -3.28 8.31
CA LYS A 70 -3.42 -2.13 9.19
C LYS A 70 -2.00 -1.61 9.03
N GLU A 71 -1.02 -2.50 8.91
CA GLU A 71 0.38 -2.10 8.70
C GLU A 71 0.59 -1.41 7.34
N PHE A 72 -0.10 -1.87 6.29
CA PHE A 72 -0.14 -1.17 5.01
C PHE A 72 -0.80 0.20 5.11
N ASP A 73 -1.94 0.31 5.81
CA ASP A 73 -2.64 1.58 6.00
C ASP A 73 -1.74 2.62 6.68
N VAL A 74 -1.05 2.22 7.75
CA VAL A 74 -0.08 3.08 8.45
C VAL A 74 1.07 3.46 7.52
N PHE A 75 1.66 2.50 6.81
CA PHE A 75 2.74 2.75 5.87
C PHE A 75 2.33 3.76 4.79
N TYR A 76 1.19 3.57 4.14
CA TYR A 76 0.72 4.50 3.12
C TYR A 76 0.37 5.88 3.68
N GLN A 77 -0.14 5.94 4.91
CA GLN A 77 -0.40 7.23 5.55
C GLN A 77 0.89 8.01 5.79
N GLU A 78 1.96 7.35 6.25
CA GLU A 78 3.27 7.97 6.43
C GLU A 78 3.80 8.55 5.12
N ILE A 79 3.65 7.81 4.01
CA ILE A 79 4.01 8.30 2.67
C ILE A 79 3.17 9.52 2.30
N ILE A 80 1.85 9.45 2.45
CA ILE A 80 0.94 10.56 2.13
C ILE A 80 1.32 11.81 2.94
N ASP A 81 1.56 11.64 4.24
CA ASP A 81 1.91 12.75 5.14
C ASP A 81 3.25 13.38 4.75
N GLU A 82 4.24 12.58 4.34
CA GLU A 82 5.50 13.10 3.79
C GLU A 82 5.25 13.92 2.52
N HIS A 83 4.38 13.45 1.61
CA HIS A 83 4.09 14.13 0.35
C HIS A 83 3.27 15.41 0.56
N LEU A 84 2.50 15.49 1.64
CA LEU A 84 1.75 16.69 2.05
C LEU A 84 2.61 17.71 2.81
N ASP A 85 3.79 17.35 3.32
CA ASP A 85 4.65 18.29 4.06
C ASP A 85 5.08 19.46 3.15
N PRO A 86 4.71 20.71 3.46
CA PRO A 86 5.11 21.88 2.67
C PRO A 86 6.62 22.12 2.68
N LYS A 87 7.36 21.51 3.61
CA LYS A 87 8.83 21.55 3.67
C LYS A 87 9.49 20.48 2.81
N ARG A 88 8.74 19.52 2.25
CA ARG A 88 9.27 18.52 1.32
C ARG A 88 9.86 19.24 0.11
N GLN A 89 11.12 18.92 -0.20
CA GLN A 89 11.72 19.36 -1.46
C GLN A 89 10.94 18.69 -2.59
N LYS A 90 10.31 19.51 -3.44
CA LYS A 90 9.57 19.01 -4.58
C LYS A 90 10.56 18.33 -5.55
N PRO A 91 10.37 17.05 -5.88
CA PRO A 91 11.23 16.38 -6.83
C PRO A 91 11.06 16.99 -8.23
N GLU A 92 12.09 16.83 -9.06
CA GLU A 92 12.07 17.29 -10.46
C GLU A 92 11.09 16.47 -11.33
N GLN A 93 10.74 15.26 -10.88
CA GLN A 93 9.73 14.39 -11.47
C GLN A 93 8.72 14.01 -10.41
N GLU A 94 7.44 14.25 -10.70
CA GLU A 94 6.31 13.85 -9.86
C GLU A 94 6.17 12.31 -9.87
N ASP A 95 5.87 11.75 -8.71
CA ASP A 95 5.52 10.32 -8.56
C ASP A 95 3.99 10.10 -8.56
N ILE A 96 3.57 8.84 -8.49
CA ILE A 96 2.14 8.50 -8.49
C ILE A 96 1.41 9.13 -7.29
N VAL A 97 2.05 9.20 -6.12
CA VAL A 97 1.43 9.81 -4.93
C VAL A 97 1.22 11.31 -5.15
N ASP A 98 2.20 12.01 -5.72
CA ASP A 98 2.07 13.42 -6.10
C ASP A 98 0.88 13.64 -7.06
N ILE A 99 0.77 12.81 -8.11
CA ILE A 99 -0.34 12.89 -9.08
C ILE A 99 -1.69 12.64 -8.41
N LEU A 100 -1.80 11.60 -7.57
CA LEU A 100 -3.04 11.26 -6.88
C LEU A 100 -3.48 12.35 -5.90
N LEU A 101 -2.53 12.99 -5.21
CA LEU A 101 -2.81 14.12 -4.32
C LEU A 101 -3.23 15.38 -5.07
N GLN A 102 -2.67 15.63 -6.27
CA GLN A 102 -3.14 16.72 -7.13
C GLN A 102 -4.58 16.47 -7.59
N MET A 103 -4.91 15.24 -7.99
CA MET A 103 -6.28 14.85 -8.36
C MET A 103 -7.26 14.94 -7.18
N LEU A 104 -6.79 14.71 -5.95
CA LEU A 104 -7.58 14.92 -4.73
C LEU A 104 -7.93 16.40 -4.52
N GLN A 105 -6.98 17.30 -4.82
CA GLN A 105 -7.17 18.75 -4.66
C GLN A 105 -7.94 19.39 -5.82
N ASP A 106 -7.97 18.73 -6.99
CA ASP A 106 -8.70 19.19 -8.17
C ASP A 106 -10.22 19.03 -7.99
N ARG A 107 -10.86 20.11 -7.53
CA ARG A 107 -12.31 20.20 -7.36
C ARG A 107 -13.10 20.19 -8.68
N SER A 108 -12.43 20.22 -9.84
CA SER A 108 -13.08 20.13 -11.15
C SER A 108 -13.33 18.69 -11.61
N SER A 109 -12.69 17.71 -10.96
CA SER A 109 -12.91 16.29 -11.21
C SER A 109 -14.33 15.87 -10.84
N LYS A 110 -14.97 15.05 -11.71
CA LYS A 110 -16.26 14.41 -11.43
C LYS A 110 -16.17 13.35 -10.34
N VAL A 111 -14.96 12.90 -10.00
CA VAL A 111 -14.68 11.89 -8.99
C VAL A 111 -14.06 12.58 -7.78
N GLN A 112 -14.78 12.56 -6.65
CA GLN A 112 -14.24 12.99 -5.37
C GLN A 112 -13.35 11.87 -4.83
N LEU A 113 -12.04 11.98 -5.05
CA LEU A 113 -11.07 11.08 -4.44
C LEU A 113 -11.05 11.31 -2.92
N THR A 114 -10.62 10.30 -2.18
CA THR A 114 -10.37 10.36 -0.73
C THR A 114 -9.01 9.72 -0.47
N PHE A 115 -8.45 9.92 0.72
CA PHE A 115 -7.20 9.25 1.08
C PHE A 115 -7.33 7.71 1.02
N ASP A 116 -8.48 7.16 1.37
CA ASP A 116 -8.74 5.72 1.25
C ASP A 116 -8.68 5.23 -0.21
N HIS A 117 -9.18 6.05 -1.15
CA HIS A 117 -9.04 5.74 -2.58
C HIS A 117 -7.57 5.74 -3.03
N ILE A 118 -6.78 6.70 -2.55
CA ILE A 118 -5.33 6.76 -2.84
C ILE A 118 -4.64 5.49 -2.30
N LYS A 119 -4.86 5.15 -1.02
CA LYS A 119 -4.29 3.95 -0.40
C LYS A 119 -4.70 2.67 -1.12
N ALA A 120 -5.96 2.56 -1.54
CA ALA A 120 -6.43 1.42 -2.32
C ALA A 120 -5.72 1.31 -3.68
N ILE A 121 -5.52 2.44 -4.39
CA ILE A 121 -4.76 2.46 -5.64
C ILE A 121 -3.30 2.06 -5.40
N LEU A 122 -2.67 2.52 -4.32
CA LEU A 122 -1.30 2.15 -3.96
C LEU A 122 -1.16 0.66 -3.58
N MET A 123 -2.24 0.03 -3.11
CA MET A 123 -2.26 -1.37 -2.69
C MET A 123 -2.56 -2.36 -3.82
N PHE A 124 -3.47 -2.00 -4.73
CA PHE A 124 -3.91 -2.89 -5.81
C PHE A 124 -3.41 -2.50 -7.20
N GLY A 125 -3.11 -1.21 -7.40
CA GLY A 125 -2.71 -0.65 -8.69
C GLY A 125 -1.21 -0.73 -8.96
N ILE A 126 -0.40 -1.13 -7.97
CA ILE A 126 1.06 -1.15 -8.03
C ILE A 126 1.58 -2.44 -7.39
#